data_AF-A0A7S1WE91-F1
#
_entry.id   AF-A0A7S1WE91-F1
#
_cell.length_a   1.000
_cell.length_b   1.000
_cell.length_c   1.000
_cell.angle_alpha   90.00
_cell.angle_beta   90.00
_cell.angle_gamma   90.00
#
_symmetry.space_group_name_H-M   'P 1'
#
loop_
_entity.id
_entity.type
_entity.pdbx_description
1 polymer ?
#
loop_
_entity_poly.entity_id
_entity_poly.type
_entity_poly.pdbx_seq_one_letter_code
_entity_poly.pdbx_strand_id
1 'polypeptide(L)'
;VLYGKAYDLTKFARVHPGGSKLIYDNGGKDATAVFDPIHPKDIMDKLLKPALTMGVVDPATIKEEHIAKPPAPKAPPPKKKAVEASEGDEELQVEFVKPPLAAMLNTFDFESVARETMEPQAWGYYSSGGDDEITLRDNHLAFQRITM
;
A
#
# COMPACT_ATOMS: atom_id res chain seq x y z
N VAL A 1 10.97 -17.75 1.14
CA VAL A 1 11.48 -18.06 -0.22
C VAL A 1 11.08 -16.93 -1.15
N LEU A 2 11.96 -16.50 -2.03
CA LEU A 2 11.69 -15.56 -3.11
C LEU A 2 12.31 -16.11 -4.39
N TYR A 3 11.50 -16.27 -5.45
CA TYR A 3 11.93 -16.79 -6.75
C TYR A 3 12.71 -18.11 -6.65
N GLY A 4 12.23 -19.05 -5.83
CA GLY A 4 12.86 -20.35 -5.63
C GLY A 4 14.14 -20.34 -4.78
N LYS A 5 14.55 -19.20 -4.21
CA LYS A 5 15.70 -19.09 -3.31
C LYS A 5 15.26 -18.81 -1.88
N ALA A 6 15.89 -19.47 -0.91
CA ALA A 6 15.70 -19.22 0.52
C ALA A 6 16.65 -18.13 1.00
N TYR A 7 16.13 -17.24 1.85
CA TYR A 7 16.88 -16.12 2.42
C TYR A 7 16.66 -16.06 3.93
N ASP A 8 17.72 -15.85 4.70
CA ASP A 8 17.61 -15.49 6.11
C ASP A 8 17.42 -13.97 6.22
N LEU A 9 16.17 -13.54 6.40
CA LEU A 9 15.81 -12.13 6.56
C LEU A 9 15.66 -11.72 8.04
N THR A 10 16.06 -12.57 9.01
CA THR A 10 15.81 -12.33 10.44
C THR A 10 16.38 -10.99 10.91
N LYS A 11 17.63 -10.69 10.53
CA LYS A 11 18.28 -9.41 10.86
C LYS A 11 17.77 -8.27 9.97
N PHE A 12 17.54 -8.55 8.68
CA PHE A 12 17.07 -7.57 7.72
C PHE A 12 15.67 -7.03 8.05
N ALA A 13 14.80 -7.85 8.66
CA ALA A 13 13.44 -7.46 9.02
C ALA A 13 13.38 -6.18 9.86
N ARG A 14 14.38 -5.93 10.72
CA ARG A 14 14.43 -4.74 11.59
C ARG A 14 14.73 -3.44 10.84
N VAL A 15 15.29 -3.53 9.65
CA VAL A 15 15.67 -2.38 8.81
C VAL A 15 14.90 -2.35 7.50
N HIS A 16 13.87 -3.18 7.37
CA HIS A 16 13.04 -3.24 6.16
C HIS A 16 12.21 -1.95 6.02
N PRO A 17 12.34 -1.20 4.90
CA PRO A 17 11.64 0.07 4.72
C PRO A 17 10.10 -0.05 4.77
N GLY A 18 9.55 -1.18 4.32
CA GLY A 18 8.11 -1.47 4.42
C GLY A 18 7.66 -1.94 5.80
N GLY A 19 8.56 -1.97 6.79
CA GLY A 19 8.30 -2.43 8.15
C GLY A 19 8.55 -3.93 8.35
N SER A 20 8.90 -4.30 9.58
CA SER A 20 9.30 -5.68 9.94
C SER A 20 8.15 -6.68 9.89
N LYS A 21 6.92 -6.23 10.18
CA LYS A 21 5.72 -7.07 10.31
C LYS A 21 5.46 -7.88 9.04
N LEU A 22 5.59 -7.29 7.85
CA LEU A 22 5.35 -7.96 6.57
C LEU A 22 6.30 -9.15 6.34
N ILE A 23 7.53 -9.06 6.83
CA ILE A 23 8.50 -10.17 6.73
C ILE A 23 8.15 -11.26 7.74
N TYR A 24 7.80 -10.89 8.99
CA TYR A 24 7.45 -11.87 10.02
C TYR A 24 6.16 -12.62 9.73
N ASP A 25 5.10 -11.95 9.25
CA ASP A 25 3.83 -12.59 8.90
C ASP A 25 3.96 -13.64 7.77
N ASN A 26 5.00 -13.47 6.94
CA ASN A 26 5.32 -14.34 5.80
C ASN A 26 6.55 -15.21 6.03
N GLY A 27 7.06 -15.26 7.27
CA GLY A 27 8.21 -16.09 7.65
C GLY A 27 7.97 -17.56 7.34
N GLY A 28 8.97 -18.22 6.75
CA GLY A 28 8.90 -19.64 6.38
C GLY A 28 8.07 -19.96 5.12
N LYS A 29 7.47 -18.96 4.48
CA LYS A 29 6.64 -19.13 3.27
C LYS A 29 7.39 -18.73 2.00
N ASP A 30 6.88 -19.14 0.85
CA ASP A 30 7.17 -18.51 -0.44
C ASP A 30 6.40 -17.20 -0.55
N ALA A 31 7.14 -16.09 -0.45
CA ALA A 31 6.60 -14.74 -0.46
C ALA A 31 6.67 -14.07 -1.84
N THR A 32 7.02 -14.83 -2.90
CA THR A 32 7.24 -14.27 -4.24
C THR A 32 6.03 -13.48 -4.75
N ALA A 33 4.82 -14.05 -4.60
CA ALA A 33 3.58 -13.41 -5.05
C ALA A 33 3.22 -12.14 -4.28
N VAL A 34 3.67 -12.03 -3.03
CA VAL A 34 3.50 -10.82 -2.21
C VAL A 34 4.57 -9.79 -2.54
N PHE A 35 5.80 -10.23 -2.86
CA PHE A 35 6.96 -9.37 -3.04
C PHE A 35 7.00 -8.70 -4.42
N ASP A 36 6.80 -9.46 -5.50
CA ASP A 36 6.94 -9.03 -6.90
C ASP A 36 6.13 -7.76 -7.27
N PRO A 37 4.86 -7.60 -6.87
CA PRO A 37 4.09 -6.42 -7.27
C PRO A 37 4.53 -5.11 -6.60
N ILE A 38 5.30 -5.18 -5.50
CA ILE A 38 5.63 -4.02 -4.66
C ILE A 38 7.10 -3.62 -4.79
N HIS A 39 7.95 -4.50 -5.31
CA HIS A 39 9.40 -4.32 -5.31
C HIS A 39 9.95 -4.37 -6.73
N PRO A 40 10.89 -3.47 -7.09
CA PRO A 40 11.60 -3.58 -8.36
C PRO A 40 12.50 -4.82 -8.34
N LYS A 41 12.64 -5.47 -9.50
CA LYS A 41 13.31 -6.78 -9.63
C LYS A 41 14.76 -6.79 -9.18
N ASP A 42 15.44 -5.65 -9.29
CA ASP A 42 16.85 -5.47 -8.96
C ASP A 42 17.09 -5.14 -7.47
N ILE A 43 16.05 -4.92 -6.67
CA ILE A 43 16.23 -4.49 -5.27
C ILE A 43 16.90 -5.57 -4.43
N MET A 44 16.66 -6.84 -4.75
CA MET A 44 17.27 -7.96 -4.04
C MET A 44 18.78 -7.98 -4.26
N ASP A 45 19.26 -7.74 -5.48
CA ASP A 45 20.69 -7.72 -5.78
C ASP A 45 21.41 -6.55 -5.10
N LYS A 46 20.71 -5.44 -4.90
CA LYS A 46 21.25 -4.25 -4.23
C LYS A 46 21.27 -4.37 -2.72
N LEU A 47 20.24 -4.97 -2.11
CA LEU A 47 20.07 -4.97 -0.65
C LEU A 47 20.42 -6.31 0.01
N LEU A 48 20.20 -7.43 -0.67
CA LEU A 48 20.44 -8.75 -0.11
C LEU A 48 21.85 -9.21 -0.48
N LYS A 49 22.75 -9.15 0.51
CA LYS A 49 24.10 -9.71 0.36
C LYS A 49 24.01 -11.20 0.05
N PRO A 50 24.94 -11.75 -0.76
CA PRO A 50 25.00 -13.19 -1.04
C PRO A 50 24.98 -14.06 0.24
N ALA A 51 25.56 -13.56 1.33
CA ALA A 51 25.60 -14.22 2.63
C ALA A 51 24.21 -14.47 3.28
N LEU A 52 23.17 -13.77 2.85
CA LEU A 52 21.79 -14.00 3.33
C LEU A 52 21.10 -15.13 2.55
N THR A 53 21.66 -15.53 1.41
CA THR A 53 21.09 -16.59 0.57
C THR A 53 21.44 -17.94 1.18
N MET A 54 20.43 -18.67 1.63
CA MET A 54 20.60 -20.01 2.20
C MET A 54 20.67 -21.11 1.13
N GLY A 55 20.22 -20.81 -0.09
CA GLY A 55 20.31 -21.72 -1.24
C GLY A 55 19.05 -21.75 -2.08
N VAL A 56 19.02 -22.66 -3.05
CA VAL A 56 17.86 -22.96 -3.89
C VAL A 56 16.95 -23.94 -3.15
N VAL A 57 15.64 -23.70 -3.21
CA VAL A 57 14.62 -24.57 -2.60
C VAL A 57 14.09 -25.51 -3.66
N ASP A 58 13.95 -26.79 -3.29
CA ASP A 58 13.31 -27.79 -4.14
C ASP A 58 11.82 -27.46 -4.31
N PRO A 59 11.35 -27.18 -5.55
CA PRO A 59 9.95 -26.86 -5.81
C PRO A 59 8.97 -27.95 -5.33
N ALA A 60 9.39 -29.22 -5.31
CA ALA A 60 8.53 -30.33 -4.88
C ALA A 60 8.16 -30.28 -3.39
N THR A 61 8.92 -29.50 -2.60
CA THR A 61 8.70 -29.33 -1.16
C THR A 61 7.74 -28.18 -0.83
N ILE A 62 7.41 -27.33 -1.81
CA ILE A 62 6.53 -26.18 -1.65
C ILE A 62 5.08 -26.62 -1.90
N LYS A 63 4.31 -26.75 -0.82
CA LYS A 63 2.87 -27.00 -0.86
C LYS A 63 2.10 -25.68 -0.94
N GLU A 64 0.82 -25.72 -1.33
CA GLU A 64 -0.04 -24.51 -1.37
C GLU A 64 -0.10 -23.76 -0.03
N GLU A 65 -0.05 -24.47 1.09
CA GLU A 65 -0.04 -23.90 2.45
C GLU A 65 1.25 -23.09 2.76
N HIS A 66 2.34 -23.39 2.04
CA HIS A 66 3.60 -22.68 2.16
C HIS A 66 3.68 -21.45 1.26
N ILE A 67 2.70 -21.21 0.39
CA ILE A 67 2.68 -20.04 -0.48
C ILE A 67 1.99 -18.89 0.26
N ALA A 68 2.72 -17.79 0.46
CA ALA A 68 2.12 -16.58 0.98
C ALA A 68 1.14 -16.04 -0.07
N LYS A 69 -0.12 -15.95 0.33
CA LYS A 69 -1.15 -15.36 -0.51
C LYS A 69 -1.00 -13.84 -0.45
N PRO A 70 -1.01 -13.14 -1.59
CA PRO A 70 -1.20 -11.70 -1.60
C PRO A 70 -2.41 -11.36 -0.73
N PRO A 71 -2.40 -10.22 -0.02
CA PRO A 71 -3.65 -9.71 0.53
C PRO A 71 -4.68 -9.73 -0.61
N ALA A 72 -5.81 -10.40 -0.37
CA ALA A 72 -6.88 -10.44 -1.37
C ALA A 72 -7.12 -9.00 -1.83
N PRO A 73 -7.29 -8.72 -3.14
CA PRO A 73 -7.71 -7.41 -3.57
C PRO A 73 -9.00 -7.13 -2.81
N LYS A 74 -8.91 -6.25 -1.80
CA LYS A 74 -10.11 -5.79 -1.13
C LYS A 74 -10.83 -5.05 -2.23
N ALA A 75 -11.94 -5.62 -2.71
CA ALA A 75 -12.88 -4.87 -3.52
C ALA A 75 -13.01 -3.49 -2.85
N PRO A 76 -12.99 -2.38 -3.61
CA PRO A 76 -13.18 -1.06 -3.02
C PRO A 76 -14.34 -1.19 -2.03
N PRO A 77 -14.13 -0.82 -0.76
CA PRO A 77 -15.10 -1.14 0.29
C PRO A 77 -16.48 -0.74 -0.23
N PRO A 78 -17.50 -1.62 -0.13
CA PRO A 78 -18.85 -1.18 -0.43
C PRO A 78 -19.07 0.06 0.41
N LYS A 79 -19.36 1.20 -0.24
CA LYS A 79 -19.44 2.52 0.38
C LYS A 79 -20.57 2.53 1.41
N LYS A 80 -20.29 2.02 2.60
CA LYS A 80 -21.03 2.31 3.82
C LYS A 80 -20.21 3.35 4.54
N LYS A 81 -20.47 4.62 4.26
CA LYS A 81 -20.09 5.65 5.23
C LYS A 81 -20.90 5.35 6.48
N ALA A 82 -20.23 4.92 7.55
CA ALA A 82 -20.75 5.10 8.89
C ALA A 82 -20.61 6.59 9.20
N VAL A 83 -21.62 7.36 8.80
CA VAL A 83 -21.87 8.67 9.42
C VAL A 83 -22.70 8.36 10.65
N GLU A 84 -22.20 8.75 11.82
CA GLU A 84 -23.01 8.71 13.04
C GLU A 84 -24.28 9.53 12.78
N ALA A 85 -25.42 8.86 12.95
CA ALA A 85 -26.72 9.40 12.63
C ALA A 85 -27.01 10.64 13.50
N SER A 86 -26.99 11.83 12.89
CA SER A 86 -27.88 12.90 13.32
C SER A 86 -29.24 12.62 12.69
N GLU A 87 -30.24 12.43 13.54
CA GLU A 87 -31.63 12.16 13.17
C GLU A 87 -32.15 13.26 12.22
N GLY A 88 -32.49 12.93 10.98
CA GLY A 88 -33.34 13.83 10.18
C GLY A 88 -33.26 13.78 8.66
N ASP A 89 -32.19 13.29 8.05
CA ASP A 89 -32.04 13.37 6.59
C ASP A 89 -31.89 11.97 5.96
N GLU A 90 -32.87 11.58 5.13
CA GLU A 90 -32.75 10.43 4.22
C GLU A 90 -31.71 10.76 3.14
N GLU A 91 -30.41 10.65 3.48
CA GLU A 91 -29.33 10.80 2.50
C GLU A 91 -29.40 9.66 1.47
N LEU A 92 -29.86 10.00 0.28
CA LEU A 92 -29.73 9.18 -0.92
C LEU A 92 -28.27 8.74 -1.08
N GLN A 93 -28.02 7.44 -0.93
CA GLN A 93 -26.71 6.84 -1.18
C GLN A 93 -26.41 6.88 -2.68
N VAL A 94 -25.83 7.98 -3.15
CA VAL A 94 -25.41 8.10 -4.55
C VAL A 94 -24.09 7.36 -4.74
N GLU A 95 -24.11 6.33 -5.60
CA GLU A 95 -22.91 5.64 -6.04
C GLU A 95 -21.97 6.62 -6.77
N PHE A 96 -20.69 6.62 -6.39
CA PHE A 96 -19.72 7.50 -7.03
C PHE A 96 -19.33 6.97 -8.41
N VAL A 97 -19.57 7.77 -9.44
CA VAL A 97 -19.17 7.47 -10.82
C VAL A 97 -17.91 8.26 -11.13
N LYS A 98 -16.85 7.58 -11.59
CA LYS A 98 -15.59 8.23 -11.96
C LYS A 98 -15.83 9.18 -13.15
N PRO A 99 -15.49 10.48 -13.03
CA PRO A 99 -15.67 11.43 -14.13
C PRO A 99 -14.72 11.12 -15.30
N PRO A 100 -15.06 11.54 -16.53
CA PRO A 100 -14.16 11.42 -17.68
C PRO A 100 -12.91 12.29 -17.46
N LEU A 101 -11.78 11.86 -18.02
CA LEU A 101 -10.50 12.57 -17.84
C LEU A 101 -10.56 14.03 -18.27
N ALA A 102 -11.32 14.35 -19.32
CA ALA A 102 -11.52 15.71 -19.82
C ALA A 102 -12.25 16.63 -18.83
N ALA A 103 -12.89 16.09 -17.79
CA ALA A 103 -13.55 16.85 -16.74
C ALA A 103 -12.61 17.19 -15.56
N MET A 104 -11.36 16.72 -15.57
CA MET A 104 -10.36 17.10 -14.56
C MET A 104 -9.73 18.43 -14.93
N LEU A 105 -10.03 19.48 -14.17
CA LEU A 105 -9.61 20.85 -14.45
C LEU A 105 -8.32 21.20 -13.70
N ASN A 106 -8.12 20.62 -12.52
CA ASN A 106 -6.94 20.88 -11.70
C ASN A 106 -6.48 19.61 -10.95
N THR A 107 -5.37 19.73 -10.21
CA THR A 107 -4.76 18.62 -9.46
C THR A 107 -5.62 18.11 -8.31
N PHE A 108 -6.47 18.95 -7.71
CA PHE A 108 -7.36 18.57 -6.60
C PHE A 108 -8.52 17.68 -7.06
N ASP A 109 -8.93 17.78 -8.33
CA ASP A 109 -9.93 16.86 -8.90
C ASP A 109 -9.39 15.42 -8.93
N PHE A 110 -8.12 15.24 -9.29
CA PHE A 110 -7.46 13.95 -9.24
C PHE A 110 -7.36 13.40 -7.82
N GLU A 111 -7.02 14.25 -6.84
CA GLU A 111 -6.98 13.85 -5.43
C GLU A 111 -8.37 13.37 -4.95
N SER A 112 -9.43 14.09 -5.31
CA SER A 112 -10.81 13.76 -4.94
C SER A 112 -11.25 12.43 -5.54
N VAL A 113 -10.96 12.19 -6.82
CA VAL A 113 -11.25 10.90 -7.47
C VAL A 113 -10.42 9.78 -6.84
N ALA A 114 -9.16 10.02 -6.51
CA ALA A 114 -8.28 9.05 -5.86
C ALA A 114 -8.83 8.63 -4.49
N ARG A 115 -9.27 9.58 -3.66
CA ARG A 115 -9.90 9.32 -2.35
C ARG A 115 -11.09 8.36 -2.45
N GLU A 116 -11.87 8.49 -3.52
CA GLU A 116 -13.10 7.70 -3.71
C GLU A 116 -12.89 6.34 -4.39
N THR A 117 -11.73 6.12 -5.01
CA THR A 117 -11.49 4.93 -5.86
C THR A 117 -10.30 4.08 -5.43
N MET A 118 -9.38 4.61 -4.64
CA MET A 118 -8.20 3.87 -4.16
C MET A 118 -8.55 2.89 -3.04
N GLU A 119 -7.75 1.83 -2.92
CA GLU A 119 -7.79 0.96 -1.74
C GLU A 119 -7.45 1.79 -0.48
N PRO A 120 -8.14 1.60 0.66
CA PRO A 120 -7.93 2.45 1.84
C PRO A 120 -6.49 2.48 2.33
N GLN A 121 -5.75 1.36 2.24
CA GLN A 121 -4.33 1.33 2.61
C GLN A 121 -3.47 2.17 1.65
N ALA A 122 -3.72 2.09 0.34
CA ALA A 122 -3.03 2.91 -0.64
C ALA A 122 -3.36 4.40 -0.45
N TRP A 123 -4.63 4.75 -0.25
CA TRP A 123 -5.02 6.13 0.04
C TRP A 123 -4.34 6.64 1.31
N GLY A 124 -4.36 5.86 2.40
CA GLY A 124 -3.68 6.22 3.65
C GLY A 124 -2.18 6.42 3.46
N TYR A 125 -1.53 5.61 2.62
CA TYR A 125 -0.11 5.78 2.30
C TYR A 125 0.18 7.09 1.54
N TYR A 126 -0.64 7.45 0.56
CA TYR A 126 -0.39 8.64 -0.27
C TYR A 126 -0.86 9.96 0.36
N SER A 127 -1.94 9.93 1.13
CA SER A 127 -2.59 11.14 1.65
C SER A 127 -2.12 11.56 3.04
N SER A 128 -1.38 10.70 3.75
CA SER A 128 -0.95 10.99 5.12
C SER A 128 0.28 11.88 5.21
N GLY A 129 0.35 12.66 6.29
CA GLY A 129 1.51 13.43 6.71
C GLY A 129 2.16 12.90 7.99
N GLY A 130 3.21 13.58 8.45
CA GLY A 130 3.81 13.29 9.75
C GLY A 130 2.92 13.78 10.90
N ASP A 131 2.74 12.94 11.93
CA ASP A 131 2.01 13.21 13.17
C ASP A 131 0.61 13.86 12.94
N ASP A 132 0.48 15.14 13.23
CA ASP A 132 -0.77 15.90 13.13
C ASP A 132 -1.02 16.50 11.73
N GLU A 133 -0.10 16.27 10.78
CA GLU A 133 -0.12 16.73 9.40
C GLU A 133 -0.11 18.26 9.24
N ILE A 134 0.27 19.01 10.28
CA ILE A 134 0.34 20.48 10.22
C ILE A 134 1.30 20.93 9.11
N THR A 135 2.50 20.35 9.05
CA THR A 135 3.51 20.72 8.04
C THR A 135 3.03 20.42 6.62
N LEU A 136 2.35 19.29 6.41
CA LEU A 136 1.80 18.92 5.09
C LEU A 136 0.84 20.00 4.58
N ARG A 137 -0.08 20.45 5.44
CA ARG A 137 -1.04 21.51 5.11
C ARG A 137 -0.38 22.89 4.99
N ASP A 138 0.54 23.22 5.90
CA ASP A 138 1.20 24.53 5.91
C ASP A 138 2.06 24.76 4.67
N ASN A 139 2.68 23.70 4.12
CA ASN A 139 3.42 23.77 2.85
C ASN A 139 2.58 24.35 1.70
N HIS A 140 1.29 23.99 1.62
CA HIS A 140 0.38 24.55 0.64
C HIS A 140 -0.07 25.98 1.02
N LEU A 141 -0.48 26.17 2.28
CA LEU A 141 -0.98 27.45 2.77
C LEU A 141 0.06 28.57 2.73
N ALA A 142 1.35 28.25 2.86
CA ALA A 142 2.44 29.22 2.82
C ALA A 142 2.47 30.02 1.51
N PHE A 143 2.10 29.40 0.37
CA PHE A 143 2.04 30.09 -0.92
C PHE A 143 0.97 31.19 -0.95
N GLN A 144 -0.12 31.04 -0.18
CA GLN A 144 -1.17 32.06 -0.09
C GLN A 144 -0.73 33.31 0.70
N ARG A 145 0.41 33.24 1.39
CA ARG A 145 1.00 34.38 2.13
C ARG A 145 1.81 35.30 1.23
N ILE A 146 2.07 34.92 -0.03
CA ILE A 146 2.80 35.72 -1.00
C ILE A 146 1.78 36.41 -1.90
N THR A 147 1.73 37.74 -1.83
CA THR A 147 0.89 38.57 -2.71
C THR A 147 1.72 39.12 -3.87
N MET A 148 1.12 39.19 -5.07
CA MET A 148 1.72 39.86 -6.24
C MET A 148 1.31 41.33 -6.34
#